data_AF-A0A527W3C3-F1
#
_entry.id   AF-A0A527W3C3-F1
#
_cell.length_a   1.000
_cell.length_b   1.000
_cell.length_c   1.000
_cell.angle_alpha   90.00
_cell.angle_beta   90.00
_cell.angle_gamma   90.00
#
_symmetry.space_group_name_H-M   'P 1'
#
loop_
_entity.id
_entity.type
_entity.pdbx_description
1 polymer ?
#
loop_
_entity_poly.entity_id
_entity_poly.type
_entity_poly.pdbx_seq_one_letter_code
_entity_poly.pdbx_strand_id
1 'polypeptide(L)' 'QMHSHGMMANYRTAGLADMALAIVEGRPHRCSMELALHAVDVMTGMLRSGASGKFVAMQTTCERPAALG' A
#
# COMPACT_ATOMS: atom_id res chain seq x y z
N GLN A 1 -4.43 -20.70 8.43
CA GLN A 1 -3.27 -21.04 9.27
C GLN A 1 -3.77 -21.31 10.68
N MET A 2 -3.33 -22.39 11.31
CA MET A 2 -3.69 -22.71 12.70
C MET A 2 -2.86 -21.83 13.65
N HIS A 3 -3.52 -21.12 14.57
CA HIS A 3 -2.92 -20.33 15.65
C HIS A 3 -3.49 -20.78 17.00
N SER A 4 -2.89 -20.35 18.11
CA SER A 4 -3.37 -20.64 19.48
C SER A 4 -4.83 -20.21 19.74
N HIS A 5 -5.33 -19.23 18.99
CA HIS A 5 -6.68 -18.69 19.09
C HIS A 5 -7.64 -19.22 18.01
N GLY A 6 -7.23 -20.24 17.23
CA GLY A 6 -8.04 -20.86 16.19
C GLY A 6 -7.51 -20.67 14.77
N MET A 7 -8.38 -20.92 13.79
CA MET A 7 -8.05 -20.80 12.38
C MET A 7 -8.09 -19.34 11.93
N MET A 8 -6.96 -18.83 11.45
CA MET A 8 -6.84 -17.47 10.92
C MET A 8 -6.47 -17.50 9.44
N ALA A 9 -7.05 -16.59 8.65
CA ALA A 9 -6.64 -16.40 7.25
C ALA A 9 -5.17 -15.96 7.17
N ASN A 10 -4.44 -16.44 6.17
CA ASN A 10 -3.07 -16.02 5.89
C ASN A 10 -3.07 -15.07 4.70
N TYR A 11 -2.82 -13.79 4.94
CA TYR A 11 -2.89 -12.75 3.92
C TYR A 11 -1.53 -12.40 3.28
N ARG A 12 -0.47 -13.17 3.54
CA ARG A 12 0.90 -12.89 3.05
C ARG A 12 1.03 -12.87 1.51
N THR A 13 0.00 -13.23 0.76
CA THR A 13 -0.05 -13.16 -0.70
C THR A 13 -1.30 -12.47 -1.25
N ALA A 14 -2.11 -11.84 -0.39
CA ALA A 14 -3.37 -11.22 -0.82
C ALA A 14 -3.16 -10.12 -1.87
N GLY A 15 -2.12 -9.28 -1.69
CA GLY A 15 -1.76 -8.26 -2.68
C GLY A 15 -1.27 -8.83 -4.02
N LEU A 16 -0.54 -9.95 -3.98
CA LEU A 16 -0.10 -10.65 -5.20
C LEU A 16 -1.29 -11.28 -5.95
N ALA A 17 -2.22 -11.88 -5.21
CA ALA A 17 -3.45 -12.43 -5.78
C ALA A 17 -4.33 -11.33 -6.40
N ASP A 18 -4.50 -10.19 -5.72
CA ASP A 18 -5.22 -9.02 -6.26
C ASP A 18 -4.56 -8.50 -7.54
N MET A 19 -3.22 -8.45 -7.57
CA MET A 19 -2.47 -8.01 -8.74
C MET A 19 -2.64 -8.97 -9.93
N ALA A 20 -2.53 -10.28 -9.69
CA ALA A 20 -2.75 -11.29 -10.73
C ALA A 20 -4.16 -11.18 -11.32
N LEU A 21 -5.17 -11.02 -10.46
CA LEU A 21 -6.55 -10.81 -10.89
C LEU A 21 -6.71 -9.52 -11.69
N ALA A 22 -6.10 -8.42 -11.24
CA ALA A 22 -6.13 -7.14 -11.93
C ALA A 22 -5.55 -7.20 -13.35
N ILE A 23 -4.49 -7.99 -13.54
CA ILE A 23 -3.87 -8.23 -14.86
C ILE A 23 -4.86 -8.95 -15.78
N VAL A 24 -5.54 -9.99 -15.28
CA VAL A 24 -6.53 -10.76 -16.06
C VAL A 24 -7.74 -9.89 -16.43
N GLU A 25 -8.20 -9.06 -15.50
CA GLU A 25 -9.39 -8.21 -15.66
C GLU A 25 -9.12 -6.88 -16.39
N GLY A 26 -7.85 -6.50 -16.57
CA GLY A 26 -7.47 -5.23 -17.17
C GLY A 26 -7.81 -4.00 -16.33
N ARG A 27 -7.90 -4.15 -14.99
CA ARG A 27 -8.19 -3.05 -14.06
C ARG A 27 -6.91 -2.50 -13.42
N PRO A 28 -6.92 -1.24 -12.91
CA PRO A 28 -5.80 -0.71 -12.14
C PRO A 28 -5.41 -1.61 -10.97
N HIS A 29 -4.11 -1.80 -10.77
CA HIS A 29 -3.57 -2.55 -9.64
C HIS A 29 -3.74 -1.73 -8.36
N ARG A 30 -4.27 -2.34 -7.29
CA ARG A 30 -4.37 -1.66 -5.99
C ARG A 30 -2.98 -1.35 -5.42
N CYS A 31 -2.03 -2.26 -5.61
CA CYS A 31 -0.62 -2.05 -5.31
C CYS A 31 0.13 -1.54 -6.56
N SER A 32 -0.26 -0.37 -7.08
CA SER A 32 0.40 0.25 -8.23
C SER A 32 1.77 0.84 -7.87
N MET A 33 2.59 1.10 -8.90
CA MET A 33 3.88 1.76 -8.73
C MET A 33 3.73 3.18 -8.19
N GLU A 34 2.72 3.92 -8.63
CA GLU A 34 2.43 5.29 -8.17
C GLU A 34 2.09 5.33 -6.69
N LEU A 35 1.25 4.40 -6.22
CA LEU A 35 0.93 4.27 -4.80
C LEU A 35 2.17 3.91 -3.98
N ALA A 36 2.97 2.96 -4.45
CA ALA A 36 4.19 2.55 -3.77
C ALA A 36 5.19 3.71 -3.65
N LEU A 37 5.37 4.48 -4.74
CA LEU A 37 6.21 5.67 -4.74
C LEU A 37 5.70 6.73 -3.76
N HIS A 38 4.40 7.00 -3.77
CA HIS A 38 3.80 7.98 -2.87
C HIS A 38 3.91 7.55 -1.40
N ALA A 39 3.73 6.26 -1.10
CA ALA A 39 3.92 5.73 0.25
C ALA A 39 5.37 5.93 0.74
N VAL A 40 6.37 5.74 -0.13
CA VAL A 40 7.78 5.99 0.21
C VAL A 40 8.05 7.48 0.48
N ASP A 41 7.48 8.38 -0.33
CA ASP A 41 7.55 9.83 -0.11
C ASP A 41 6.95 10.21 1.26
N VAL A 42 5.78 9.66 1.60
CA VAL A 42 5.15 9.87 2.92
C VAL A 42 6.04 9.34 4.06
N MET A 43 6.51 8.09 3.97
CA MET A 43 7.36 7.48 5.01
C MET A 43 8.64 8.30 5.26
N THR A 44 9.32 8.71 4.19
CA THR A 44 10.55 9.51 4.29
C THR A 44 10.27 10.96 4.71
N GLY A 45 9.14 11.52 4.28
CA GLY A 45 8.63 12.82 4.68
C GLY A 45 8.34 12.92 6.19
N MET A 46 7.79 11.85 6.79
CA MET A 46 7.58 11.77 8.24
C MET A 46 8.91 11.86 9.01
N LEU A 47 9.95 11.16 8.56
CA LEU A 47 11.28 11.22 9.17
C LEU A 47 11.89 12.63 9.06
N ARG A 48 11.79 13.25 7.88
CA ARG A 48 12.27 14.63 7.64
C ARG A 48 11.51 15.65 8.49
N SER A 49 10.20 15.50 8.62
CA SER A 49 9.35 16.34 9.46
C SER A 49 9.80 16.24 10.93
N GLY A 50 9.96 15.01 11.44
CA GLY A 50 10.43 14.76 12.80
C GLY A 50 11.82 15.33 13.08
N ALA A 51 12.76 15.21 12.14
CA ALA A 51 14.11 15.75 12.30
C ALA A 51 14.16 17.29 12.25
N SER A 52 13.31 17.91 11.44
CA SER A 52 13.33 19.37 11.20
C SER A 52 12.36 20.16 12.08
N GLY A 53 11.38 19.50 12.70
CA GLY A 53 10.28 20.15 13.43
C GLY A 53 9.35 20.97 12.54
N LYS A 54 9.31 20.72 11.22
CA LYS A 54 8.53 21.48 10.24
C LYS A 54 7.62 20.59 9.42
N PHE A 55 6.52 21.16 8.93
CA PHE A 55 5.71 20.51 7.92
C PHE A 55 6.51 20.28 6.62
N VAL A 56 6.34 19.10 6.04
CA VAL A 56 6.99 18.69 4.79
C VAL A 56 5.90 18.44 3.75
N ALA A 57 5.97 19.17 2.62
CA ALA A 57 5.08 18.94 1.48
C ALA A 57 5.54 17.71 0.69
N MET A 58 4.60 16.81 0.38
CA MET A 58 4.84 15.66 -0.49
C MET A 58 5.15 16.15 -1.91
N GLN A 59 6.03 15.42 -2.60
CA GLN A 59 6.44 15.72 -3.98
C GLN A 59 5.73 14.81 -4.98
N THR A 60 5.05 13.78 -4.49
CA THR A 60 4.35 12.78 -5.28
C THR A 60 2.87 12.75 -4.89
N THR A 61 2.06 12.13 -5.74
CA THR A 61 0.65 11.85 -5.49
C THR A 61 0.27 10.54 -6.17
N CYS A 62 -0.88 9.99 -5.82
CA CYS A 62 -1.45 8.82 -6.47
C CYS A 62 -2.98 8.89 -6.38
N GLU A 63 -3.67 8.22 -7.32
CA GLU A 63 -5.10 7.99 -7.16
C GLU A 63 -5.36 7.09 -5.94
N ARG A 64 -6.43 7.39 -5.19
CA ARG A 64 -6.85 6.54 -4.08
C ARG A 64 -7.38 5.22 -4.63
N PRO A 65 -6.78 4.05 -4.29
CA PRO A 65 -7.28 2.78 -4.77
C PRO A 65 -8.70 2.49 -4.25
N ALA A 66 -9.47 1.74 -5.04
CA ALA A 66 -10.74 1.20 -4.58
C ALA A 66 -10.54 0.28 -3.36
N ALA A 67 -11.49 0.30 -2.44
CA ALA A 67 -11.49 -0.57 -1.28
C ALA A 67 -11.35 -2.05 -1.69
N LEU A 68 -10.73 -2.85 -0.82
CA LEU A 68 -10.75 -4.29 -0.95
C LEU A 68 -12.15 -4.78 -0.57
N GLY A 69 -12.81 -5.51 -1.48
CA GLY A 69 -14.15 -6.06 -1.28
C GLY A 69 -14.17 -7.30 -0.42
#